data_AF-A0A7C9CI04-F1
#
_entry.id   AF-A0A7C9CI04-F1
#
_cell.length_a   1.000
_cell.length_b   1.000
_cell.length_c   1.000
_cell.angle_alpha   90.00
_cell.angle_beta   90.00
_cell.angle_gamma   90.00
#
_symmetry.space_group_name_H-M   'P 1'
#
loop_
_entity.id
_entity.type
_entity.pdbx_description
1 polymer ?
#
loop_
_entity_poly.entity_id
_entity_poly.type
_entity_poly.pdbx_seq_one_letter_code
_entity_poly.pdbx_strand_id
1 'polypeptide(L)'
;MRSVQSSYRDRTQEFQTIADRLKKSVQSSASPSSSGAGSQPNGSRSAVSIQSEFNKRASKIGYGIHQTSQKLAKLAKLAKRTSVFDDPTLEIQELTAVIKQDITALNAAVVDLQLLCNTQNESGNISSDTTSHSTTVVDNLKNRLMTATKEFKEVLTMRTENL
;
A
#
# COMPACT_ATOMS: atom_id res chain seq x y z
N MET A 1 -27.46 -31.74 -21.08
CA MET A 1 -26.42 -30.86 -20.52
C MET A 1 -26.92 -29.42 -20.61
N ARG A 2 -27.37 -28.80 -19.51
CA ARG A 2 -27.85 -27.40 -19.51
C ARG A 2 -26.72 -26.52 -18.98
N SER A 3 -26.26 -25.61 -19.83
CA SER A 3 -25.26 -24.59 -19.51
C SER A 3 -25.93 -23.45 -18.73
N VAL A 4 -25.35 -23.08 -17.59
CA VAL A 4 -25.78 -21.96 -16.75
C VAL A 4 -25.13 -20.69 -17.30
N GLN A 5 -25.89 -19.85 -18.00
CA GLN A 5 -25.43 -18.52 -18.43
C GLN A 5 -25.53 -17.53 -17.26
N SER A 6 -24.40 -17.18 -16.67
CA SER A 6 -24.29 -15.96 -15.86
C SER A 6 -24.39 -14.75 -16.80
N SER A 7 -25.56 -14.11 -16.83
CA SER A 7 -25.79 -12.88 -17.57
C SER A 7 -25.08 -11.72 -16.88
N TYR A 8 -23.80 -11.50 -17.21
CA TYR A 8 -23.12 -10.26 -16.85
C TYR A 8 -23.78 -9.11 -17.61
N ARG A 9 -24.59 -8.31 -16.90
CA ARG A 9 -25.24 -7.12 -17.46
C ARG A 9 -24.26 -5.95 -17.36
N ASP A 10 -23.83 -5.41 -18.49
CA ASP A 10 -22.97 -4.23 -18.53
C ASP A 10 -23.79 -2.97 -18.20
N ARG A 11 -23.58 -2.45 -16.98
CA ARG A 11 -24.30 -1.28 -16.43
C ARG A 11 -23.53 0.03 -16.62
N THR A 12 -22.42 0.02 -17.36
CA THR A 12 -21.57 1.20 -17.58
C THR A 12 -22.36 2.34 -18.23
N GLN A 13 -23.27 2.01 -19.16
CA GLN A 13 -24.12 2.98 -19.85
C GLN A 13 -25.16 3.64 -18.92
N GLU A 14 -25.76 2.86 -18.00
CA GLU A 14 -26.68 3.40 -16.99
C GLU A 14 -25.96 4.40 -16.09
N PHE A 15 -24.76 4.04 -15.61
CA PHE A 15 -23.93 4.90 -14.78
C PHE A 15 -23.56 6.21 -15.51
N GLN A 16 -23.11 6.12 -16.77
CA GLN A 16 -22.76 7.29 -17.59
C GLN A 16 -23.95 8.24 -17.74
N THR A 17 -25.13 7.69 -18.03
CA THR A 17 -26.38 8.47 -18.15
C THR A 17 -26.74 9.20 -16.85
N ILE A 18 -26.56 8.56 -15.70
CA ILE A 18 -26.81 9.15 -14.38
C ILE A 18 -25.80 10.26 -14.09
N ALA A 19 -24.52 10.04 -14.38
CA ALA A 19 -23.45 11.01 -14.17
C ALA A 19 -23.67 12.28 -15.02
N ASP A 20 -24.03 12.11 -16.29
CA ASP A 20 -24.33 13.24 -17.20
C ASP A 20 -25.57 14.03 -16.75
N ARG A 21 -26.59 13.34 -16.23
CA ARG A 21 -27.78 14.00 -15.65
C ARG A 21 -27.43 14.84 -14.42
N LEU A 22 -26.55 14.34 -13.55
CA LEU A 22 -26.08 15.06 -12.37
C LEU A 22 -25.25 16.30 -12.76
N LYS A 23 -24.33 16.16 -13.72
CA LYS A 23 -23.52 17.26 -14.25
C LYS A 23 -24.39 18.37 -14.86
N LYS A 24 -25.42 17.99 -15.62
CA LYS A 24 -26.36 18.95 -16.22
C LYS A 24 -27.26 19.61 -15.18
N SER A 25 -27.67 18.90 -14.13
CA SER A 25 -28.39 19.48 -12.99
C SER A 25 -27.59 20.57 -12.28
N VAL A 26 -26.29 20.33 -12.03
CA VAL A 26 -25.38 21.30 -11.40
C VAL A 26 -25.09 22.52 -12.29
N GLN A 27 -25.12 22.37 -13.61
CA GLN A 27 -24.98 23.50 -14.55
C GLN A 27 -26.29 24.28 -14.75
N SER A 28 -27.45 23.65 -14.53
CA SER A 28 -28.77 24.28 -14.73
C SER A 28 -29.20 25.19 -13.58
N SER A 29 -28.46 25.22 -12.47
CA SER A 29 -28.65 26.18 -11.36
C SER A 29 -27.87 27.49 -11.54
N ALA A 30 -27.11 27.65 -12.63
CA ALA A 30 -26.43 28.90 -12.97
C ALA A 30 -27.34 29.81 -13.84
N SER A 31 -28.35 30.42 -13.21
CA SER A 31 -28.96 31.68 -13.69
C SER A 31 -28.86 32.73 -12.57
N PRO A 32 -28.63 34.01 -12.90
CA PRO A 32 -28.03 34.96 -11.97
C PRO A 32 -29.10 35.63 -11.10
N SER A 33 -29.14 35.29 -9.82
CA SER A 33 -29.83 36.11 -8.82
C SER A 33 -29.02 36.14 -7.52
N SER A 34 -28.41 37.32 -7.30
CA SER A 34 -28.14 37.97 -6.02
C SER A 34 -27.51 37.18 -4.86
N SER A 35 -26.28 37.59 -4.53
CA SER A 35 -25.74 37.72 -3.16
C SER A 35 -25.93 36.55 -2.20
N GLY A 36 -24.94 35.66 -2.16
CA GLY A 36 -24.72 34.70 -1.08
C GLY A 36 -23.26 34.25 -1.13
N ALA A 37 -22.53 34.49 -0.04
CA ALA A 37 -21.12 34.21 0.11
C ALA A 37 -20.74 32.79 -0.36
N GLY A 38 -19.65 32.69 -1.13
CA GLY A 38 -19.13 31.44 -1.64
C GLY A 38 -18.71 30.49 -0.53
N SER A 39 -19.53 29.50 -0.24
CA SER A 39 -19.10 28.28 0.44
C SER A 39 -18.28 27.45 -0.55
N GLN A 40 -16.97 27.70 -0.56
CA GLN A 40 -16.03 26.83 -1.26
C GLN A 40 -16.13 25.40 -0.71
N PRO A 41 -16.15 24.35 -1.56
CA PRO A 41 -16.01 22.97 -1.12
C PRO A 41 -14.53 22.67 -0.83
N ASN A 42 -13.92 23.40 0.11
CA ASN A 42 -12.50 23.26 0.42
C ASN A 42 -12.19 22.01 1.25
N GLY A 43 -13.21 21.43 1.93
CA GLY A 43 -13.06 20.19 2.72
C GLY A 43 -12.83 18.94 1.87
N SER A 44 -13.43 18.86 0.68
CA SER A 44 -13.30 17.68 -0.20
C SER A 44 -11.90 17.58 -0.83
N ARG A 45 -11.28 18.71 -1.19
CA ARG A 45 -9.89 18.72 -1.69
C ARG A 45 -8.89 18.29 -0.63
N SER A 46 -9.11 18.67 0.63
CA SER A 46 -8.27 18.25 1.76
C SER A 46 -8.33 16.73 1.97
N ALA A 47 -9.53 16.15 2.08
CA ALA A 47 -9.68 14.70 2.25
C ALA A 47 -9.06 13.87 1.10
N VAL A 48 -9.23 14.32 -0.15
CA VAL A 48 -8.61 13.68 -1.33
C VAL A 48 -7.09 13.78 -1.30
N SER A 49 -6.53 14.93 -0.89
CA SER A 49 -5.08 15.11 -0.78
C SER A 49 -4.47 14.24 0.32
N ILE A 50 -5.16 14.08 1.45
CA ILE A 50 -4.70 13.26 2.57
C ILE A 50 -4.78 11.77 2.20
N GLN A 51 -5.85 11.33 1.53
CA GLN A 51 -5.93 9.96 1.00
C GLN A 51 -4.83 9.66 -0.03
N SER A 52 -4.53 10.63 -0.89
CA SER A 52 -3.44 10.53 -1.86
C SER A 52 -2.07 10.34 -1.17
N GLU A 53 -1.80 11.06 -0.09
CA GLU A 53 -0.56 10.92 0.68
C GLU A 53 -0.46 9.57 1.39
N PHE A 54 -1.55 9.09 1.99
CA PHE A 54 -1.60 7.74 2.55
C PHE A 54 -1.28 6.69 1.49
N ASN A 55 -1.97 6.72 0.35
CA ASN A 55 -1.77 5.78 -0.75
C ASN A 55 -0.34 5.82 -1.29
N LYS A 56 0.25 7.02 -1.41
CA LYS A 56 1.63 7.21 -1.88
C LYS A 56 2.65 6.58 -0.92
N ARG A 57 2.48 6.79 0.39
CA ARG A 57 3.33 6.17 1.42
C ARG A 57 3.16 4.66 1.46
N ALA A 58 1.93 4.16 1.45
CA ALA A 58 1.61 2.74 1.39
C ALA A 58 2.25 2.05 0.16
N SER A 59 2.15 2.69 -1.01
CA SER A 59 2.75 2.19 -2.25
C SER A 59 4.28 2.09 -2.16
N LYS A 60 4.94 3.11 -1.60
CA LYS A 60 6.39 3.11 -1.40
C LYS A 60 6.83 1.98 -0.45
N ILE A 61 6.09 1.76 0.62
CA ILE A 61 6.36 0.67 1.57
C ILE A 61 6.17 -0.69 0.89
N GLY A 62 5.05 -0.88 0.18
CA GLY A 62 4.76 -2.12 -0.55
C GLY A 62 5.83 -2.46 -1.59
N TYR A 63 6.35 -1.45 -2.30
CA TYR A 63 7.46 -1.59 -3.22
C TYR A 63 8.76 -1.96 -2.50
N GLY A 64 9.09 -1.26 -1.41
CA GLY A 64 10.29 -1.56 -0.62
C GLY A 64 10.28 -2.97 -0.04
N ILE A 65 9.14 -3.44 0.50
CA ILE A 65 8.99 -4.84 0.95
C ILE A 65 9.30 -5.81 -0.19
N HIS A 66 8.76 -5.56 -1.39
CA HIS A 66 9.00 -6.43 -2.53
C HIS A 66 10.48 -6.45 -2.96
N GLN A 67 11.16 -5.31 -2.94
CA GLN A 67 12.60 -5.26 -3.19
C GLN A 67 13.40 -6.04 -2.14
N THR A 68 13.06 -5.89 -0.86
CA THR A 68 13.69 -6.63 0.23
C THR A 68 13.49 -8.14 0.07
N SER A 69 12.28 -8.59 -0.30
CA SER A 69 12.00 -10.01 -0.59
C SER A 69 12.85 -10.54 -1.75
N GLN A 70 13.12 -9.76 -2.79
CA GLN A 70 14.00 -10.17 -3.89
C GLN A 70 15.45 -10.33 -3.41
N LYS A 71 15.96 -9.38 -2.60
CA LYS A 71 17.29 -9.49 -2.00
C LYS A 71 17.39 -10.70 -1.08
N LEU A 72 16.34 -10.99 -0.31
CA LEU A 72 16.23 -12.19 0.53
C LEU A 72 16.31 -13.47 -0.27
N ALA A 73 15.59 -13.55 -1.40
CA ALA A 73 15.66 -14.72 -2.28
C ALA A 73 17.07 -14.93 -2.85
N LYS A 74 17.80 -13.85 -3.15
CA LYS A 74 19.21 -13.92 -3.57
C LYS A 74 20.11 -14.39 -2.42
N LEU A 75 19.96 -13.80 -1.24
CA LEU A 75 20.71 -14.19 -0.03
C LEU A 75 20.48 -15.67 0.30
N ALA A 76 19.24 -16.16 0.21
CA ALA A 76 18.91 -17.56 0.44
C ALA A 76 19.63 -18.51 -0.53
N LYS A 77 19.79 -18.12 -1.80
CA LYS A 77 20.55 -18.91 -2.78
C LYS A 77 22.04 -18.95 -2.45
N LEU A 78 22.61 -17.82 -2.04
CA LEU A 78 24.02 -17.73 -1.64
C LEU A 78 24.29 -18.51 -0.35
N ALA A 79 23.39 -18.43 0.63
CA ALA A 79 23.51 -19.14 1.90
C ALA A 79 23.48 -20.67 1.75
N LYS A 80 22.88 -21.19 0.67
CA LYS A 80 22.88 -22.64 0.34
C LYS A 80 24.13 -23.11 -0.39
N ARG A 81 24.95 -22.20 -0.93
CA ARG A 81 26.20 -22.57 -1.61
C ARG A 81 27.28 -22.81 -0.57
N THR A 82 27.75 -24.05 -0.47
CA THR A 82 28.81 -24.50 0.43
C THR A 82 30.11 -24.81 -0.31
N SER A 83 30.40 -24.07 -1.39
CA SER A 83 31.61 -24.32 -2.20
C SER A 83 32.84 -23.64 -1.59
N VAL A 84 33.90 -24.41 -1.38
CA VAL A 84 35.20 -23.94 -0.84
C VAL A 84 36.04 -23.11 -1.82
N PHE A 85 35.73 -23.14 -3.12
CA PHE A 85 36.51 -22.45 -4.15
C PHE A 85 35.97 -21.05 -4.50
N ASP A 86 34.74 -20.76 -4.12
CA ASP A 86 34.05 -19.51 -4.45
C ASP A 86 33.14 -19.13 -3.28
N ASP A 87 33.79 -18.65 -2.21
CA ASP A 87 33.19 -18.31 -0.92
C ASP A 87 32.35 -17.01 -1.02
N PRO A 88 31.00 -17.10 -0.93
CA PRO A 88 30.13 -15.95 -1.06
C PRO A 88 30.07 -15.09 0.23
N THR A 89 30.96 -15.28 1.20
CA THR A 89 30.87 -14.64 2.53
C THR A 89 30.78 -13.11 2.48
N LEU A 90 31.56 -12.44 1.63
CA LEU A 90 31.47 -10.97 1.50
C LEU A 90 30.11 -10.51 0.95
N GLU A 91 29.62 -11.16 -0.10
CA GLU A 91 28.32 -10.82 -0.71
C GLU A 91 27.16 -11.11 0.26
N ILE A 92 27.26 -12.20 1.03
CA ILE A 92 26.31 -12.53 2.10
C ILE A 92 26.31 -11.45 3.17
N GLN A 93 27.47 -10.99 3.64
CA GLN A 93 27.57 -9.93 4.64
C GLN A 93 26.98 -8.61 4.14
N GLU A 94 27.29 -8.21 2.91
CA GLU A 94 26.75 -7.00 2.30
C GLU A 94 25.23 -7.07 2.15
N LEU A 95 24.71 -8.14 1.54
CA LEU A 95 23.26 -8.32 1.39
C LEU A 95 22.56 -8.37 2.73
N THR A 96 23.16 -9.01 3.74
CA THR A 96 22.62 -9.06 5.11
C THR A 96 22.51 -7.66 5.71
N ALA A 97 23.56 -6.84 5.58
CA ALA A 97 23.56 -5.47 6.09
C ALA A 97 22.49 -4.61 5.40
N VAL A 98 22.40 -4.68 4.07
CA VAL A 98 21.41 -3.95 3.28
C VAL A 98 19.98 -4.39 3.63
N ILE A 99 19.71 -5.69 3.72
CA ILE A 99 18.38 -6.21 4.08
C ILE A 99 17.99 -5.78 5.50
N LYS A 100 18.92 -5.83 6.45
CA LYS A 100 18.68 -5.35 7.82
C LYS A 100 18.29 -3.87 7.82
N GLN A 101 19.03 -3.04 7.09
CA GLN A 101 18.72 -1.61 6.95
C GLN A 101 17.35 -1.39 6.31
N ASP A 102 17.03 -2.11 5.23
CA ASP A 102 15.74 -2.01 4.55
C ASP A 102 14.58 -2.39 5.49
N ILE A 103 14.70 -3.49 6.25
CA ILE A 103 13.68 -3.91 7.21
C ILE A 103 13.48 -2.86 8.31
N THR A 104 14.57 -2.29 8.84
CA THR A 104 14.48 -1.21 9.84
C THR A 104 13.76 0.02 9.27
N ALA A 105 14.13 0.45 8.06
CA ALA A 105 13.49 1.60 7.40
C ALA A 105 12.01 1.32 7.08
N LEU A 106 11.68 0.11 6.62
CA LEU A 106 10.31 -0.31 6.34
C LEU A 106 9.46 -0.38 7.62
N ASN A 107 10.01 -0.88 8.73
CA ASN A 107 9.31 -0.88 10.01
C ASN A 107 8.98 0.54 10.47
N ALA A 108 9.94 1.47 10.39
CA ALA A 108 9.70 2.87 10.71
C ALA A 108 8.61 3.48 9.81
N ALA A 109 8.68 3.25 8.49
CA ALA A 109 7.68 3.76 7.55
C ALA A 109 6.27 3.20 7.78
N VAL A 110 6.14 1.93 8.20
CA VAL A 110 4.86 1.31 8.55
C VAL A 110 4.28 1.91 9.83
N VAL A 111 5.11 2.17 10.84
CA VAL A 111 4.70 2.86 12.08
C VAL A 111 4.22 4.28 11.76
N ASP A 112 4.95 5.02 10.93
CA ASP A 112 4.55 6.36 10.48
C ASP A 112 3.23 6.34 9.70
N LEU A 113 3.04 5.34 8.83
CA LEU A 113 1.79 5.16 8.09
C LEU A 113 0.61 4.88 9.03
N GLN A 114 0.83 4.09 10.08
CA GLN A 114 -0.18 3.81 11.10
C GLN A 114 -0.54 5.08 11.88
N LEU A 115 0.45 5.87 12.31
CA LEU A 115 0.19 7.14 12.99
C LEU A 115 -0.69 8.05 12.13
N LEU A 116 -0.40 8.13 10.83
CA LEU A 116 -1.17 8.91 9.87
C LEU A 116 -2.62 8.41 9.76
N CYS A 117 -2.84 7.09 9.77
CA CYS A 117 -4.16 6.47 9.81
C CYS A 117 -4.93 6.83 11.09
N ASN A 118 -4.27 6.80 12.25
CA ASN A 118 -4.87 7.15 13.53
C ASN A 118 -5.26 8.64 13.60
N THR A 119 -4.38 9.56 13.18
CA THR A 119 -4.68 11.00 13.15
C THR A 119 -5.84 11.32 12.20
N GLN A 120 -5.93 10.60 11.08
CA GLN A 120 -7.06 10.71 10.16
C GLN A 120 -8.39 10.35 10.85
N ASN A 121 -8.41 9.26 11.61
CA ASN A 121 -9.63 8.78 12.26
C ASN A 121 -10.13 9.74 13.36
N GLU A 122 -9.22 10.33 14.13
CA GLU A 122 -9.54 11.33 15.17
C GLU A 122 -10.14 12.62 14.60
N SER A 123 -9.82 12.96 13.35
CA SER A 123 -10.24 14.23 12.73
C SER A 123 -11.73 14.25 12.32
N GLY A 124 -12.46 13.14 12.43
CA GLY A 124 -13.92 13.05 12.24
C GLY A 124 -14.46 13.35 10.83
N ASN A 125 -13.59 13.68 9.88
CA ASN A 125 -13.96 14.23 8.57
C ASN A 125 -13.92 13.18 7.43
N ILE A 126 -13.88 11.88 7.77
CA ILE A 126 -13.58 10.78 6.84
C ILE A 126 -14.61 9.67 7.01
N SER A 127 -15.02 9.05 5.89
CA SER A 127 -15.96 7.94 5.90
C SER A 127 -15.39 6.72 6.63
N SER A 128 -16.27 5.96 7.31
CA SER A 128 -15.93 4.69 7.95
C SER A 128 -15.23 3.72 7.01
N ASP A 129 -15.64 3.71 5.73
CA ASP A 129 -15.06 2.83 4.71
C ASP A 129 -13.59 3.16 4.43
N THR A 130 -13.24 4.45 4.48
CA THR A 130 -11.86 4.91 4.25
C THR A 130 -10.95 4.57 5.43
N THR A 131 -11.45 4.70 6.66
CA THR A 131 -10.74 4.25 7.87
C THR A 131 -10.51 2.73 7.83
N SER A 132 -11.56 1.95 7.52
CA SER A 132 -11.47 0.49 7.43
C SER A 132 -10.47 0.04 6.36
N HIS A 133 -10.52 0.67 5.19
CA HIS A 133 -9.57 0.41 4.11
C HIS A 133 -8.13 0.72 4.54
N SER A 134 -7.89 1.89 5.12
CA SER A 134 -6.55 2.33 5.55
C SER A 134 -5.97 1.39 6.62
N THR A 135 -6.80 0.95 7.57
CA THR A 135 -6.43 -0.02 8.60
C THR A 135 -6.03 -1.36 7.96
N THR A 136 -6.86 -1.87 7.05
CA THR A 136 -6.61 -3.13 6.33
C THR A 136 -5.29 -3.08 5.54
N VAL A 137 -5.00 -1.95 4.89
CA VAL A 137 -3.74 -1.77 4.15
C VAL A 137 -2.54 -1.78 5.08
N VAL A 138 -2.60 -1.07 6.22
CA VAL A 138 -1.53 -1.07 7.22
C VAL A 138 -1.28 -2.47 7.75
N ASP A 139 -2.33 -3.21 8.09
CA ASP A 139 -2.22 -4.58 8.60
C ASP A 139 -1.64 -5.54 7.55
N ASN A 140 -2.05 -5.40 6.28
CA ASN A 140 -1.46 -6.18 5.21
C ASN A 140 0.04 -5.91 5.05
N LEU A 141 0.45 -4.63 5.07
CA LEU A 141 1.87 -4.24 4.96
C LEU A 141 2.68 -4.75 6.16
N LYS A 142 2.14 -4.66 7.38
CA LYS A 142 2.75 -5.26 8.58
C LYS A 142 2.95 -6.75 8.43
N ASN A 143 1.92 -7.48 8.02
CA ASN A 143 2.00 -8.93 7.87
C ASN A 143 3.07 -9.32 6.85
N ARG A 144 3.11 -8.65 5.69
CA ARG A 144 4.13 -8.89 4.66
C ARG A 144 5.54 -8.57 5.15
N LEU A 145 5.72 -7.50 5.91
CA LEU A 145 7.01 -7.15 6.51
C LEU A 145 7.45 -8.16 7.58
N MET A 146 6.51 -8.65 8.39
CA MET A 146 6.78 -9.73 9.34
C MET A 146 7.20 -11.02 8.63
N THR A 147 6.53 -11.40 7.54
CA THR A 147 6.94 -12.54 6.70
C THR A 147 8.37 -12.37 6.20
N ALA A 148 8.71 -11.23 5.59
CA ALA A 148 10.07 -10.95 5.12
C ALA A 148 11.11 -10.99 6.26
N THR A 149 10.75 -10.49 7.44
CA THR A 149 11.62 -10.53 8.63
C THR A 149 11.84 -11.95 9.13
N LYS A 150 10.81 -12.80 9.06
CA LYS A 150 10.91 -14.21 9.41
C LYS A 150 11.83 -14.96 8.44
N GLU A 151 11.60 -14.80 7.13
CA GLU A 151 12.45 -15.37 6.08
C GLU A 151 13.91 -14.93 6.24
N PHE A 152 14.15 -13.66 6.58
CA PHE A 152 15.50 -13.16 6.84
C PHE A 152 16.20 -13.93 7.96
N LYS A 153 15.51 -14.13 9.09
CA LYS A 153 16.05 -14.88 10.22
C LYS A 153 16.34 -16.32 9.84
N GLU A 154 15.42 -16.98 9.14
CA GLU A 154 15.59 -18.37 8.67
C GLU A 154 16.83 -18.51 7.76
N VAL A 155 17.05 -17.57 6.84
CA VAL A 155 18.22 -17.59 5.95
C VAL A 155 19.53 -17.41 6.72
N LEU A 156 19.56 -16.56 7.75
CA LEU A 156 20.76 -16.38 8.59
C LEU A 156 21.06 -17.62 9.43
N THR A 157 20.02 -18.26 10.00
CA THR A 157 20.16 -19.54 10.70
C THR A 157 20.71 -20.60 9.76
N MET A 158 20.12 -20.76 8.57
CA MET A 158 20.59 -21.70 7.56
C MET A 158 22.06 -21.48 7.19
N ARG A 159 22.52 -20.24 7.03
CA ARG A 159 23.96 -19.99 6.76
C ARG A 159 24.84 -20.44 7.92
N THR A 160 24.41 -20.20 9.16
CA THR A 160 25.14 -20.62 10.36
C THR A 160 25.28 -22.14 10.43
N GLU A 161 24.26 -22.89 9.99
CA GLU A 161 24.28 -24.36 9.94
C GLU A 161 25.10 -24.94 8.78
N ASN A 162 25.33 -24.17 7.71
CA ASN A 162 26.07 -24.59 6.51
C ASN A 162 27.53 -24.11 6.49
N LEU A 163 27.97 -23.40 7.53
CA LEU A 163 29.37 -23.01 7.78
C LEU A 163 30.10 -24.15 8.50
#